data_AF-A0A0L8MD56-F1
#
_entry.id   AF-A0A0L8MD56-F1
#
_cell.length_a   1.000
_cell.length_b   1.000
_cell.length_c   1.000
_cell.angle_alpha   90.00
_cell.angle_beta   90.00
_cell.angle_gamma   90.00
#
_symmetry.space_group_name_H-M   'P 1'
#
loop_
_entity.id
_entity.type
_entity.pdbx_description
1 polymer ?
#
loop_
_entity_poly.entity_id
_entity_poly.type
_entity_poly.pdbx_seq_one_letter_code
_entity_poly.pdbx_strand_id
1 'polypeptide(L)'
;TDLLSWRWAFFINVPVALAVLFIAPAVIKESRPAVRPKLDLPGATAVTLGLLALIYGLTQAGEHGWGSGSALGWLAAGVVLLVVFYAVES
;
A
#
# COMPACT_ATOMS: atom_id res chain seq x y z
N THR A 1 -4.93 37.41 8.48
CA THR A 1 -5.62 37.20 7.19
C THR A 1 -5.62 35.73 6.87
N ASP A 2 -6.43 34.95 7.59
CA ASP A 2 -6.65 33.52 7.33
C ASP A 2 -7.76 33.37 6.28
N LEU A 3 -7.49 33.84 5.07
CA LEU A 3 -8.50 33.87 4.00
C LEU A 3 -8.85 32.46 3.48
N LEU A 4 -8.11 31.43 3.87
CA LEU A 4 -8.31 30.03 3.46
C LEU A 4 -8.33 29.09 4.67
N SER A 5 -9.53 28.67 5.09
CA SER A 5 -9.73 27.56 6.03
C SER A 5 -9.08 26.28 5.49
N TRP A 6 -8.59 25.39 6.37
CA TRP A 6 -8.02 24.06 6.04
C TRP A 6 -8.83 23.25 5.01
N ARG A 7 -10.15 23.48 4.94
CA ARG A 7 -11.07 22.91 3.95
C ARG A 7 -10.67 23.18 2.51
N TRP A 8 -9.98 24.29 2.25
CA TRP A 8 -9.47 24.64 0.93
C TRP A 8 -8.38 23.73 0.40
N ALA A 9 -7.66 23.02 1.27
CA ALA A 9 -6.72 21.99 0.85
C ALA A 9 -7.42 20.85 0.09
N PHE A 10 -8.70 20.54 0.41
CA PHE A 10 -9.47 19.53 -0.33
C PHE A 10 -9.84 19.98 -1.74
N PHE A 11 -10.05 21.29 -1.94
CA PHE A 11 -10.40 21.85 -3.25
C PHE A 11 -9.23 21.79 -4.25
N ILE A 12 -7.99 21.58 -3.78
CA ILE A 12 -6.82 21.35 -4.66
C ILE A 12 -6.99 20.07 -5.50
N ASN A 13 -7.69 19.05 -4.98
CA ASN A 13 -7.92 17.79 -5.71
C ASN A 13 -9.03 17.91 -6.76
N VAL A 14 -9.93 18.88 -6.64
CA VAL A 14 -11.06 19.07 -7.56
C VAL A 14 -10.61 19.32 -9.01
N PRO A 15 -9.69 20.26 -9.32
CA PRO A 15 -9.23 20.45 -10.69
C PRO A 15 -8.51 19.21 -11.25
N VAL A 16 -7.77 18.48 -10.42
CA VAL A 16 -7.13 17.22 -10.82
C VAL A 16 -8.18 16.17 -11.17
N ALA A 17 -9.21 16.00 -10.33
CA ALA A 17 -10.31 15.09 -10.58
C ALA A 17 -11.09 15.44 -11.85
N LEU A 18 -11.33 16.73 -12.11
CA LEU A 18 -11.94 17.20 -13.35
C LEU A 18 -11.07 16.87 -14.56
N ALA A 19 -9.77 17.15 -14.50
CA ALA A 19 -8.84 16.82 -15.59
C ALA A 19 -8.86 15.31 -15.89
N VAL A 20 -8.80 14.46 -14.86
CA VAL A 20 -8.92 13.00 -15.02
C VAL A 20 -10.26 12.62 -15.64
N LEU A 21 -11.38 13.19 -15.17
CA LEU A 21 -12.72 12.88 -15.68
C LEU A 21 -12.86 13.14 -17.19
N PHE A 22 -12.26 14.22 -17.70
CA PHE A 22 -12.33 14.57 -19.13
C PHE A 22 -11.27 13.87 -19.99
N ILE A 23 -10.07 13.64 -19.45
CA ILE A 23 -8.93 13.09 -20.22
C ILE A 23 -8.96 11.56 -20.23
N ALA A 24 -9.34 10.92 -19.11
CA ALA A 24 -9.29 9.47 -18.96
C ALA A 24 -10.06 8.73 -20.07
N PRO A 25 -11.29 9.10 -20.48
CA PRO A 25 -12.00 8.40 -21.55
C PRO A 25 -11.30 8.46 -22.92
N ALA A 26 -10.52 9.52 -23.18
CA ALA A 26 -9.81 9.70 -24.44
C ALA A 26 -8.47 8.96 -24.48
N VAL A 27 -7.81 8.83 -23.32
CA VAL A 27 -6.45 8.27 -23.23
C VAL A 27 -6.46 6.80 -22.78
N ILE A 28 -7.39 6.42 -21.91
CA ILE A 28 -7.50 5.06 -21.37
C ILE A 28 -8.25 4.20 -22.39
N LYS A 29 -7.51 3.33 -23.08
CA LYS A 29 -8.11 2.24 -23.84
C LYS A 29 -8.62 1.19 -22.85
N GLU A 30 -9.92 0.93 -22.90
CA GLU A 30 -10.55 -0.15 -22.14
C GLU A 30 -9.93 -1.50 -22.54
N SER A 31 -9.01 -2.02 -21.72
CA SER A 31 -8.57 -3.40 -21.84
C SER A 31 -9.56 -4.27 -21.08
N ARG A 32 -10.55 -4.84 -21.79
CA ARG A 32 -11.33 -5.95 -21.25
C ARG A 32 -10.49 -7.22 -21.37
N PRO A 33 -10.03 -7.82 -20.26
CA PRO A 33 -9.27 -9.06 -20.34
C PRO A 33 -10.17 -10.14 -20.95
N ALA A 34 -9.70 -10.80 -22.01
CA ALA A 34 -10.42 -11.94 -22.61
C ALA A 34 -10.58 -13.11 -21.62
N VAL A 35 -9.72 -13.16 -20.60
CA VAL A 35 -9.73 -14.15 -19.52
C VAL A 35 -9.79 -13.42 -18.20
N ARG A 36 -10.67 -13.86 -17.29
CA ARG A 36 -10.72 -13.31 -15.93
C ARG A 36 -9.41 -13.63 -15.21
N PRO A 37 -8.68 -12.65 -14.68
CA PRO A 37 -7.50 -12.92 -13.87
C PRO A 37 -7.90 -13.76 -12.65
N LYS A 38 -7.09 -14.77 -12.33
CA LYS A 38 -7.27 -15.57 -11.12
C LYS A 38 -6.94 -14.70 -9.91
N LEU A 39 -7.69 -14.87 -8.83
CA LEU A 39 -7.42 -14.18 -7.58
C LEU A 39 -6.13 -14.74 -6.96
N ASP A 40 -5.10 -13.90 -6.85
CA ASP A 40 -3.87 -14.23 -6.12
C ASP A 40 -4.12 -14.11 -4.60
N LEU A 41 -4.69 -15.15 -4.03
CA LEU A 41 -4.83 -15.29 -2.58
C LEU A 41 -3.47 -15.48 -1.85
N PRO A 42 -2.54 -16.33 -2.32
CA PRO A 42 -1.30 -16.56 -1.58
C PRO A 42 -0.39 -15.34 -1.56
N GLY A 43 -0.19 -14.64 -2.68
CA GLY A 43 0.61 -13.43 -2.71
C GLY A 43 -0.06 -12.29 -1.94
N ALA A 44 -1.37 -12.07 -2.12
CA ALA A 44 -2.10 -11.05 -1.35
C ALA A 44 -2.02 -11.26 0.17
N THR A 45 -2.11 -12.51 0.64
CA THR A 45 -1.98 -12.81 2.08
C THR A 45 -0.54 -12.64 2.55
N ALA A 46 0.46 -13.09 1.79
CA ALA A 46 1.87 -12.94 2.12
C ALA A 46 2.28 -11.46 2.25
N VAL A 47 1.92 -10.62 1.28
CA VAL A 47 2.27 -9.19 1.31
C VAL A 47 1.55 -8.46 2.45
N THR A 48 0.27 -8.76 2.67
CA THR A 48 -0.53 -8.12 3.73
C THR A 48 0.04 -8.43 5.11
N LEU A 49 0.29 -9.72 5.40
CA LEU A 49 0.87 -10.13 6.67
C LEU A 49 2.32 -9.65 6.81
N GLY A 50 3.10 -9.63 5.73
CA GLY A 50 4.46 -9.12 5.73
C GLY A 50 4.53 -7.64 6.12
N LEU A 51 3.70 -6.81 5.50
CA LEU A 51 3.61 -5.38 5.83
C LEU A 51 3.11 -5.14 7.26
N LEU A 52 2.08 -5.89 7.70
CA LEU A 52 1.59 -5.81 9.08
C LEU A 52 2.69 -6.16 10.09
N ALA A 53 3.45 -7.23 9.85
CA ALA A 53 4.56 -7.65 10.70
C ALA A 53 5.67 -6.59 10.75
N LEU A 54 6.01 -5.96 9.61
CA LEU A 54 6.99 -4.88 9.58
C LEU A 54 6.53 -3.66 10.37
N ILE A 55 5.29 -3.19 10.15
CA ILE A 55 4.73 -2.05 10.86
C ILE A 55 4.74 -2.35 12.37
N TYR A 56 4.24 -3.51 12.77
CA TYR A 56 4.19 -3.90 14.17
C TYR A 56 5.60 -4.04 14.77
N GLY A 57 6.55 -4.62 14.05
CA GLY A 57 7.95 -4.71 14.45
C GLY A 57 8.60 -3.34 14.66
N LEU A 58 8.33 -2.36 13.79
CA LEU A 58 8.79 -0.98 13.93
C LEU A 58 8.15 -0.27 15.12
N THR A 59 6.85 -0.48 15.37
CA THR A 59 6.18 0.02 16.57
C THR A 59 6.82 -0.55 17.83
N GLN A 60 7.03 -1.87 17.87
CA GLN A 60 7.71 -2.54 18.99
C GLN A 60 9.14 -2.04 19.18
N ALA A 61 9.88 -1.75 18.09
CA ALA A 61 11.23 -1.19 18.17
C ALA A 61 11.22 0.22 18.78
N GLY A 62 10.22 1.04 18.46
CA GLY A 62 10.04 2.37 19.03
C GLY A 62 9.67 2.36 20.51
N GLU A 63 8.82 1.42 20.93
CA GLU A 63 8.33 1.32 22.32
C GLU A 63 9.28 0.58 23.25
N HIS A 64 9.86 -0.54 22.79
CA HIS A 64 10.64 -1.47 23.61
C HIS A 64 12.13 -1.50 23.24
N GLY A 65 12.55 -0.67 22.30
CA GLY A 65 13.91 -0.59 21.80
C GLY A 65 14.20 -1.57 20.65
N TRP A 66 15.12 -1.14 19.78
CA TRP A 66 15.55 -1.86 18.58
C TRP A 66 16.17 -3.23 18.84
N GLY A 67 16.78 -3.42 20.02
CA GLY A 67 17.39 -4.69 20.42
C GLY A 67 16.40 -5.69 21.04
N SER A 68 15.12 -5.34 21.16
CA SER A 68 14.13 -6.25 21.73
C SER A 68 13.89 -7.46 20.81
N GLY A 69 13.89 -8.67 21.38
CA GLY A 69 13.66 -9.90 20.63
C GLY A 69 12.30 -9.92 19.92
N SER A 70 11.30 -9.24 20.48
CA SER A 70 10.00 -9.06 19.83
C SER A 70 10.10 -8.21 18.56
N ALA A 71 10.77 -7.05 18.61
CA ALA A 71 10.89 -6.18 17.43
C ALA A 71 11.65 -6.89 16.31
N LEU A 72 12.80 -7.49 16.63
CA LEU A 72 13.59 -8.25 15.67
C LEU A 72 12.83 -9.45 15.09
N GLY A 73 12.06 -10.16 15.92
CA GLY A 73 11.24 -11.29 15.48
C GLY A 73 10.17 -10.87 14.45
N TRP A 74 9.43 -9.80 14.72
CA TRP A 74 8.40 -9.30 13.81
C TRP A 74 8.99 -8.70 12.54
N LEU A 75 10.11 -7.98 12.63
CA LEU A 75 10.83 -7.48 11.46
C LEU A 75 11.32 -8.63 10.57
N ALA A 76 11.94 -9.66 11.17
CA ALA A 76 12.40 -10.84 10.43
C ALA A 76 11.23 -11.59 9.77
N ALA A 77 10.13 -11.80 10.50
CA ALA A 77 8.93 -12.43 9.95
C ALA A 77 8.36 -11.62 8.77
N GLY A 78 8.33 -10.30 8.88
CA GLY A 78 7.90 -9.41 7.80
C GLY A 78 8.77 -9.53 6.55
N VAL A 79 10.09 -9.51 6.70
CA VAL A 79 11.04 -9.72 5.60
C VAL A 79 10.85 -11.09 4.94
N VAL A 80 10.73 -12.15 5.74
CA VAL A 80 10.50 -13.52 5.22
C VAL A 80 9.20 -13.59 4.41
N LEU A 81 8.11 -13.01 4.90
CA LEU A 81 6.84 -13.00 4.19
C LEU A 81 6.90 -12.22 2.88
N LEU A 82 7.65 -11.11 2.82
CA LEU A 82 7.87 -10.37 1.57
C LEU A 82 8.75 -11.15 0.57
N VAL A 83 9.74 -11.91 1.05
CA VAL A 83 10.51 -12.82 0.20
C VAL A 83 9.63 -13.95 -0.34
N VAL A 84 8.75 -14.51 0.49
CA VAL A 84 7.75 -15.51 0.06
C VAL A 84 6.82 -14.92 -0.99
N PHE A 85 6.31 -13.70 -0.79
CA PHE A 85 5.51 -12.99 -1.79
C PHE A 85 6.26 -12.86 -3.12
N TYR A 86 7.51 -12.39 -3.09
CA TYR A 86 8.33 -12.28 -4.30
C TYR A 86 8.50 -13.62 -5.01
N ALA A 87 8.74 -14.71 -4.27
CA ALA A 87 8.89 -16.05 -4.84
C ALA A 87 7.58 -16.64 -5.37
N VAL A 88 6.42 -16.21 -4.87
CA VAL A 88 5.09 -16.63 -5.37
C VAL A 88 4.74 -15.90 -6.66
N GLU A 89 5.13 -14.62 -6.79
CA GLU A 89 4.78 -13.75 -7.92
C GLU A 89 5.84 -13.71 -9.04
N SER A 90 7.04 -14.25 -8.83
CA SER A 90 8.12 -14.34 -9.84
C SER A 90 7.94 -15.51 -10.80
#